data_AF-A0A5B9G173-F1
#
_entry.id   AF-A0A5B9G173-F1
#
_cell.length_a   1.000
_cell.length_b   1.000
_cell.length_c   1.000
_cell.angle_alpha   90.00
_cell.angle_beta   90.00
_cell.angle_gamma   90.00
#
_symmetry.space_group_name_H-M   'P 1'
#
loop_
_entity.id
_entity.type
_entity.pdbx_description
1 polymer ?
#
loop_
_entity_poly.entity_id
_entity_poly.type
_entity_poly.pdbx_seq_one_letter_code
_entity_poly.pdbx_strand_id
1 'polypeptide(L)'
;MHSTQDSRAGTRELDFVARLLRRPDSLAAVLADIIRALAPISVVYAVVALGWVETAVMMLVFLGVLLARAAALPAALDGATSALLLAAAWFSVADLYARIAWIDLATHFAVGAVLAALARIMLERWDAAALAPSPGRTSVASVVAGALVGAALGLALSVVWEFLEWWGHTYIDETVNVGYLDTLSDVAVGGLGGLIAGAVLAITSRGRTR
;
A
#
# COMPACT_ATOMS: atom_id res chain seq x y z
N MET A 1 -28.77 32.15 -29.01
CA MET A 1 -27.74 31.09 -29.18
C MET A 1 -27.21 30.74 -27.80
N HIS A 2 -27.69 29.63 -27.27
CA HIS A 2 -27.46 29.16 -25.90
C HIS A 2 -26.24 28.23 -25.94
N SER A 3 -25.10 28.70 -25.45
CA SER A 3 -23.87 27.89 -25.36
C SER A 3 -23.90 27.15 -24.03
N THR A 4 -24.50 25.97 -24.02
CA THR A 4 -24.24 24.94 -23.02
C THR A 4 -22.80 24.46 -23.18
N GLN A 5 -21.87 25.13 -22.50
CA GLN A 5 -20.63 24.48 -22.10
C GLN A 5 -21.02 23.38 -21.12
N ASP A 6 -21.18 22.18 -21.68
CA ASP A 6 -21.28 20.94 -20.93
C ASP A 6 -19.92 20.73 -20.25
N SER A 7 -19.76 21.38 -19.10
CA SER A 7 -18.67 21.19 -18.14
C SER A 7 -18.80 19.80 -17.55
N ARG A 8 -18.60 18.78 -18.39
CA ARG A 8 -18.22 17.45 -17.92
C ARG A 8 -16.81 17.58 -17.38
N ALA A 9 -16.71 18.07 -16.15
CA ALA A 9 -15.70 17.62 -15.22
C ALA A 9 -15.90 16.11 -15.12
N GLY A 10 -15.35 15.39 -16.09
CA GLY A 10 -15.48 13.96 -16.20
C GLY A 10 -14.83 13.38 -14.97
N THR A 11 -15.66 12.95 -14.02
CA THR A 11 -15.33 11.86 -13.13
C THR A 11 -14.80 10.76 -14.05
N ARG A 12 -13.47 10.63 -14.12
CA ARG A 12 -12.87 9.44 -14.72
C ARG A 12 -13.31 8.32 -13.81
N GLU A 13 -14.38 7.65 -14.18
CA GLU A 13 -14.82 6.42 -13.56
C GLU A 13 -13.55 5.56 -13.41
N LEU A 14 -13.21 5.24 -12.17
CA LEU A 14 -12.17 4.26 -11.90
C LEU A 14 -12.70 2.96 -12.48
N ASP A 15 -12.42 2.69 -13.76
CA ASP A 15 -12.69 1.38 -14.35
C ASP A 15 -11.67 0.40 -13.77
N PHE A 16 -11.91 0.09 -12.49
CA PHE A 16 -11.11 -0.75 -11.64
C PHE A 16 -10.98 -2.12 -12.27
N VAL A 17 -12.09 -2.63 -12.83
CA VAL A 17 -12.16 -3.90 -13.53
C VAL A 17 -11.25 -3.89 -14.76
N ALA A 18 -11.33 -2.88 -15.63
CA ALA A 18 -10.43 -2.82 -16.79
C ALA A 18 -8.94 -2.76 -16.40
N ARG A 19 -8.60 -2.08 -15.29
CA ARG A 19 -7.21 -2.02 -14.82
C ARG A 19 -6.71 -3.34 -14.24
N LEU A 20 -7.58 -4.09 -13.57
CA LEU A 20 -7.28 -5.44 -13.10
C LEU A 20 -7.08 -6.39 -14.28
N LEU A 21 -7.93 -6.31 -15.29
CA LEU A 21 -7.92 -7.16 -16.48
C LEU A 21 -6.90 -6.75 -17.56
N ARG A 22 -6.09 -5.72 -17.30
CA ARG A 22 -5.07 -5.24 -18.24
C ARG A 22 -4.11 -6.37 -18.60
N ARG A 23 -3.86 -6.57 -19.90
CA ARG A 23 -2.89 -7.56 -20.40
C ARG A 23 -1.45 -7.07 -20.18
N PRO A 24 -0.50 -7.96 -19.86
CA PRO A 24 0.91 -7.60 -19.79
C PRO A 24 1.45 -7.28 -21.18
N ASP A 25 2.22 -6.20 -21.29
CA ASP A 25 2.82 -5.69 -22.52
C ASP A 25 4.36 -5.82 -22.55
N SER A 26 4.94 -6.35 -21.47
CA SER A 26 6.38 -6.41 -21.24
C SER A 26 6.76 -7.58 -20.34
N LEU A 27 8.04 -8.01 -20.36
CA LEU A 27 8.54 -9.06 -19.47
C LEU A 27 8.36 -8.69 -17.99
N ALA A 28 8.60 -7.42 -17.63
CA ALA A 28 8.37 -6.94 -16.27
C ALA A 28 6.90 -7.07 -15.86
N ALA A 29 5.95 -6.82 -16.76
CA ALA A 29 4.52 -7.00 -16.48
C ALA A 29 4.17 -8.48 -16.31
N VAL A 30 4.75 -9.38 -17.12
CA VAL A 30 4.57 -10.84 -16.94
C VAL A 30 5.12 -11.29 -15.59
N LEU A 31 6.32 -10.85 -15.19
CA LEU A 31 6.90 -11.19 -13.90
C LEU A 31 6.05 -10.66 -12.73
N ALA A 32 5.54 -9.43 -12.83
CA ALA A 32 4.63 -8.87 -11.84
C ALA A 32 3.32 -9.67 -11.74
N ASP A 33 2.79 -10.15 -12.87
CA ASP A 33 1.58 -10.98 -12.90
C ASP A 33 1.83 -12.36 -12.28
N ILE A 34 3.01 -12.97 -12.49
CA ILE A 34 3.42 -14.23 -11.82
C ILE A 34 3.49 -14.03 -10.30
N ILE A 35 4.19 -12.98 -9.84
CA ILE A 35 4.30 -12.67 -8.40
C ILE A 35 2.90 -12.47 -7.80
N ARG A 36 2.03 -11.70 -8.47
CA ARG A 36 0.66 -11.47 -8.01
C ARG A 36 -0.17 -12.74 -7.95
N ALA A 37 0.03 -13.70 -8.86
CA ALA A 37 -0.66 -14.98 -8.83
C ALA A 37 -0.31 -15.81 -7.58
N LEU A 38 0.86 -15.58 -6.96
CA LEU A 38 1.21 -16.22 -5.69
C LEU A 38 0.31 -15.79 -4.53
N ALA A 39 -0.32 -14.60 -4.59
CA ALA A 39 -1.21 -14.12 -3.55
C ALA A 39 -2.49 -14.98 -3.38
N PRO A 40 -3.33 -15.19 -4.42
CA PRO A 40 -4.48 -16.07 -4.29
C PRO A 40 -4.06 -17.54 -4.05
N ILE A 41 -2.90 -17.98 -4.56
CA ILE A 41 -2.36 -19.32 -4.22
C ILE A 41 -2.06 -19.41 -2.72
N SER A 42 -1.43 -18.39 -2.14
CA SER A 42 -1.11 -18.35 -0.70
C SER A 42 -2.38 -18.30 0.15
N VAL A 43 -3.43 -17.60 -0.30
CA VAL A 43 -4.77 -17.64 0.33
C VAL A 43 -5.32 -19.07 0.34
N VAL A 44 -5.36 -19.74 -0.82
CA VAL A 44 -5.88 -21.11 -0.90
C VAL A 44 -5.09 -22.04 0.00
N TYR A 45 -3.76 -21.92 -0.01
CA TYR A 45 -2.88 -22.70 0.86
C TYR A 45 -3.18 -22.44 2.34
N ALA A 46 -3.33 -21.19 2.75
CA ALA A 46 -3.65 -20.85 4.14
C ALA A 46 -4.99 -21.43 4.59
N VAL A 47 -6.03 -21.36 3.74
CA VAL A 47 -7.36 -21.92 4.05
C VAL A 47 -7.32 -23.43 4.23
N VAL A 48 -6.53 -24.16 3.43
CA VAL A 48 -6.55 -25.63 3.43
C VAL A 48 -5.51 -26.27 4.34
N ALA A 49 -4.44 -25.54 4.69
CA ALA A 49 -3.28 -26.10 5.38
C ALA A 49 -2.84 -25.34 6.64
N LEU A 50 -3.33 -24.12 6.86
CA LEU A 50 -2.96 -23.27 8.01
C LEU A 50 -4.21 -22.92 8.84
N GLY A 51 -4.14 -21.86 9.64
CA GLY A 51 -5.21 -21.38 10.49
C GLY A 51 -5.97 -20.16 9.94
N TRP A 52 -6.94 -19.71 10.74
CA TRP A 52 -7.79 -18.56 10.40
C TRP A 52 -7.04 -17.23 10.40
N VAL A 53 -6.04 -17.08 11.26
CA VAL A 53 -5.21 -15.86 11.34
C VAL A 53 -4.37 -15.73 10.07
N GLU A 54 -3.66 -16.78 9.68
CA GLU A 54 -2.85 -16.80 8.46
C GLU A 54 -3.72 -16.57 7.21
N THR A 55 -4.91 -17.17 7.20
CA THR A 55 -5.91 -16.95 6.14
C THR A 55 -6.30 -15.48 6.05
N ALA A 56 -6.60 -14.83 7.19
CA ALA A 56 -6.97 -13.42 7.22
C ALA A 56 -5.84 -12.51 6.73
N VAL A 57 -4.60 -12.77 7.18
CA VAL A 57 -3.40 -12.04 6.73
C VAL A 57 -3.19 -12.20 5.22
N MET A 58 -3.29 -13.42 4.69
CA MET A 58 -3.13 -13.70 3.26
C MET A 58 -4.23 -13.04 2.43
N MET A 59 -5.47 -12.99 2.92
CA MET A 59 -6.58 -12.28 2.27
C MET A 59 -6.35 -10.77 2.24
N LEU A 60 -5.83 -10.19 3.33
CA LEU A 60 -5.49 -8.77 3.40
C LEU A 60 -4.35 -8.42 2.43
N VAL A 61 -3.31 -9.25 2.37
CA VAL A 61 -2.23 -9.08 1.38
C VAL A 61 -2.73 -9.24 -0.04
N PHE A 62 -3.60 -10.21 -0.31
CA PHE A 62 -4.22 -10.35 -1.63
C PHE A 62 -5.00 -9.10 -2.02
N LEU A 63 -5.78 -8.51 -1.12
CA LEU A 63 -6.42 -7.21 -1.34
C LEU A 63 -5.39 -6.12 -1.67
N GLY A 64 -4.29 -6.01 -0.90
CA GLY A 64 -3.23 -5.05 -1.16
C GLY A 64 -2.60 -5.20 -2.55
N VAL A 65 -2.37 -6.45 -2.99
CA VAL A 65 -1.84 -6.77 -4.33
C VAL A 65 -2.84 -6.39 -5.44
N LEU A 66 -4.14 -6.59 -5.22
CA LEU A 66 -5.18 -6.14 -6.17
C LEU A 66 -5.24 -4.61 -6.25
N LEU A 67 -5.12 -3.92 -5.11
CA LEU A 67 -5.07 -2.45 -5.07
C LEU A 67 -3.83 -1.92 -5.79
N ALA A 68 -2.66 -2.56 -5.64
CA ALA A 68 -1.45 -2.21 -6.38
C ALA A 68 -1.66 -2.30 -7.91
N ARG A 69 -2.33 -3.37 -8.38
CA ARG A 69 -2.67 -3.53 -9.79
C ARG A 69 -3.64 -2.45 -10.27
N ALA A 70 -4.68 -2.16 -9.49
CA ALA A 70 -5.67 -1.12 -9.79
C ALA A 70 -5.09 0.30 -9.79
N ALA A 71 -4.02 0.52 -9.01
CA ALA A 71 -3.23 1.75 -9.04
C ALA A 71 -2.47 1.98 -10.34
N ALA A 72 -2.40 0.96 -11.22
CA ALA A 72 -1.76 1.03 -12.53
C ALA A 72 -0.34 1.60 -12.44
N LEU A 73 0.44 1.06 -11.49
CA LEU A 73 1.85 1.38 -11.32
C LEU A 73 2.67 0.90 -12.53
N PRO A 74 3.89 1.45 -12.74
CA PRO A 74 4.86 0.83 -13.63
C PRO A 74 5.09 -0.63 -13.24
N ALA A 75 5.20 -1.52 -14.22
CA ALA A 75 5.20 -2.97 -14.00
C ALA A 75 6.25 -3.45 -12.97
N ALA A 76 7.46 -2.88 -12.99
CA ALA A 76 8.50 -3.22 -12.01
C ALA A 76 8.10 -2.82 -10.58
N LEU A 77 7.44 -1.68 -10.41
CA LEU A 77 6.98 -1.21 -9.10
C LEU A 77 5.78 -2.04 -8.62
N ASP A 78 4.83 -2.36 -9.50
CA ASP A 78 3.71 -3.27 -9.22
C ASP A 78 4.22 -4.64 -8.72
N GLY A 79 5.19 -5.23 -9.43
CA GLY A 79 5.83 -6.49 -9.05
C GLY A 79 6.59 -6.40 -7.71
N ALA A 80 7.37 -5.34 -7.51
CA ALA A 80 8.13 -5.12 -6.27
C ALA A 80 7.20 -4.92 -5.07
N THR A 81 6.14 -4.11 -5.21
CA THR A 81 5.13 -3.91 -4.18
C THR A 81 4.42 -5.23 -3.87
N SER A 82 4.02 -5.99 -4.89
CA SER A 82 3.37 -7.29 -4.70
C SER A 82 4.28 -8.29 -3.97
N ALA A 83 5.56 -8.35 -4.36
CA ALA A 83 6.54 -9.21 -3.72
C ALA A 83 6.78 -8.83 -2.25
N LEU A 84 6.87 -7.53 -1.96
CA LEU A 84 7.06 -7.04 -0.59
C LEU A 84 5.87 -7.39 0.32
N LEU A 85 4.64 -7.17 -0.15
CA LEU A 85 3.45 -7.53 0.62
C LEU A 85 3.36 -9.04 0.86
N LEU A 86 3.69 -9.86 -0.16
CA LEU A 86 3.75 -11.31 -0.01
C LEU A 86 4.83 -11.75 0.96
N ALA A 87 6.03 -11.16 0.88
CA ALA A 87 7.11 -11.45 1.81
C ALA A 87 6.69 -11.13 3.25
N ALA A 88 6.05 -9.98 3.48
CA ALA A 88 5.55 -9.59 4.79
C ALA A 88 4.55 -10.60 5.38
N ALA A 89 3.58 -11.07 4.58
CA ALA A 89 2.66 -12.13 5.04
C ALA A 89 3.40 -13.42 5.36
N TRP A 90 4.35 -13.85 4.52
CA TRP A 90 5.09 -15.09 4.77
C TRP A 90 6.06 -14.98 5.94
N PHE A 91 6.60 -13.79 6.23
CA PHE A 91 7.38 -13.55 7.45
C PHE A 91 6.50 -13.69 8.69
N SER A 92 5.27 -13.17 8.66
CA SER A 92 4.28 -13.38 9.71
C SER A 92 3.94 -14.87 9.88
N VAL A 93 3.55 -15.56 8.81
CA VAL A 93 3.20 -17.00 8.83
C VAL A 93 4.35 -17.89 9.32
N ALA A 94 5.59 -17.53 8.96
CA ALA A 94 6.78 -18.26 9.41
C ALA A 94 7.24 -17.87 10.83
N ASP A 95 6.51 -16.98 11.49
CA ASP A 95 6.84 -16.45 12.82
C ASP A 95 8.25 -15.83 12.86
N LEU A 96 8.62 -15.14 11.77
CA LEU A 96 9.98 -14.60 11.60
C LEU A 96 10.18 -13.31 12.39
N TYR A 97 9.12 -12.55 12.62
CA TYR A 97 9.14 -11.30 13.40
C TYR A 97 9.51 -11.57 14.87
N ALA A 98 8.93 -12.60 15.47
CA ALA A 98 9.27 -13.03 16.83
C ALA A 98 10.73 -13.52 16.94
N ARG A 99 11.28 -14.08 15.87
CA ARG A 99 12.64 -14.65 15.85
C ARG A 99 13.71 -13.61 15.55
N ILE A 100 13.38 -12.57 14.79
CA ILE A 100 14.33 -11.58 14.27
C ILE A 100 13.69 -10.19 14.31
N ALA A 101 13.77 -9.53 15.46
CA ALA A 101 13.08 -8.26 15.72
C ALA A 101 13.36 -7.13 14.71
N TRP A 102 14.54 -7.07 14.08
CA TRP A 102 14.81 -6.02 13.09
C TRP A 102 14.09 -6.25 11.76
N ILE A 103 13.72 -7.49 11.42
CA ILE A 103 12.98 -7.80 10.20
C ILE A 103 11.57 -7.23 10.30
N ASP A 104 10.99 -7.27 11.49
CA ASP A 104 9.68 -6.73 11.79
C ASP A 104 9.65 -5.22 11.51
N LEU A 105 10.48 -4.45 12.22
CA LEU A 105 10.68 -3.02 12.01
C LEU A 105 11.00 -2.65 10.54
N ALA A 106 11.87 -3.42 9.89
CA ALA A 106 12.21 -3.19 8.48
C ALA A 106 11.01 -3.43 7.56
N THR A 107 10.17 -4.41 7.89
CA THR A 107 8.98 -4.74 7.13
C THR A 107 7.89 -3.68 7.35
N HIS A 108 7.64 -3.25 8.58
CA HIS A 108 6.70 -2.17 8.88
C HIS A 108 7.11 -0.85 8.21
N PHE A 109 8.41 -0.54 8.21
CA PHE A 109 8.94 0.60 7.45
C PHE A 109 8.66 0.48 5.94
N ALA A 110 9.04 -0.65 5.33
CA ALA A 110 8.96 -0.84 3.88
C ALA A 110 7.51 -0.95 3.40
N VAL A 111 6.68 -1.75 4.09
CA VAL A 111 5.25 -1.92 3.82
C VAL A 111 4.53 -0.60 4.05
N GLY A 112 4.80 0.10 5.16
CA GLY A 112 4.25 1.43 5.43
C GLY A 112 4.56 2.44 4.33
N ALA A 113 5.80 2.45 3.82
CA ALA A 113 6.19 3.29 2.70
C ALA A 113 5.39 3.00 1.42
N VAL A 114 5.29 1.72 1.01
CA VAL A 114 4.58 1.37 -0.24
C VAL A 114 3.07 1.53 -0.11
N LEU A 115 2.48 1.20 1.04
CA LEU A 115 1.03 1.35 1.25
C LEU A 115 0.63 2.82 1.36
N ALA A 116 1.42 3.67 2.01
CA ALA A 116 1.19 5.12 2.02
C ALA A 116 1.26 5.72 0.61
N ALA A 117 2.24 5.30 -0.20
CA ALA A 117 2.35 5.70 -1.60
C ALA A 117 1.14 5.23 -2.43
N LEU A 118 0.73 3.97 -2.27
CA LEU A 118 -0.45 3.42 -2.94
C LEU A 118 -1.73 4.16 -2.55
N ALA A 119 -1.95 4.40 -1.26
CA ALA A 119 -3.10 5.13 -0.75
C ALA A 119 -3.17 6.53 -1.34
N ARG A 120 -2.03 7.25 -1.36
CA ARG A 120 -1.92 8.57 -1.99
C ARG A 120 -2.29 8.53 -3.47
N ILE A 121 -1.70 7.60 -4.24
CA ILE A 121 -1.96 7.46 -5.68
C ILE A 121 -3.44 7.13 -5.93
N MET A 122 -4.06 6.31 -5.08
CA MET A 122 -5.47 5.96 -5.20
C MET A 122 -6.38 7.14 -4.89
N LEU A 123 -6.09 7.91 -3.85
CA LEU A 123 -6.80 9.15 -3.52
C LEU A 123 -6.71 10.17 -4.65
N GLU A 124 -5.51 10.43 -5.19
CA GLU A 124 -5.31 11.35 -6.32
C GLU A 124 -6.06 10.90 -7.60
N ARG A 125 -6.26 9.59 -7.78
CA ARG A 125 -6.99 9.05 -8.92
C ARG A 125 -8.50 9.05 -8.72
N TRP A 126 -8.97 8.91 -7.48
CA TRP A 126 -10.38 9.04 -7.11
C TRP A 126 -10.84 10.48 -7.27
N ASP A 127 -10.06 11.41 -6.73
CA ASP A 127 -10.30 12.84 -6.85
C ASP A 127 -8.97 13.58 -7.00
N ALA A 128 -8.74 14.09 -8.21
CA ALA A 128 -7.53 14.84 -8.53
C ALA A 128 -7.39 16.11 -7.68
N ALA A 129 -8.49 16.66 -7.15
CA ALA A 129 -8.48 17.81 -6.27
C ALA A 129 -8.19 17.45 -4.80
N ALA A 130 -8.41 16.20 -4.38
CA ALA A 130 -8.31 15.79 -2.97
C ALA A 130 -6.94 16.05 -2.34
N LEU A 131 -5.87 15.99 -3.15
CA LEU A 131 -4.48 16.17 -2.69
C LEU A 131 -3.70 17.16 -3.57
N ALA A 132 -4.39 17.93 -4.41
CA ALA A 132 -3.76 18.91 -5.28
C ALA A 132 -3.07 20.01 -4.45
N PRO A 133 -1.78 20.29 -4.69
CA PRO A 133 -1.15 21.48 -4.13
C PRO A 133 -1.87 22.73 -4.64
N SER A 134 -2.09 23.75 -3.79
CA SER A 134 -2.60 25.04 -4.24
C SER A 134 -1.77 25.56 -5.43
N PRO A 135 -2.41 26.02 -6.52
CA PRO A 135 -1.69 26.46 -7.71
C PRO A 135 -0.72 27.59 -7.36
N GLY A 136 0.57 27.37 -7.65
CA GLY A 136 1.60 28.42 -7.56
C GLY A 136 2.86 28.13 -6.73
N ARG A 137 3.01 26.96 -6.08
CA ARG A 137 4.23 26.67 -5.29
C ARG A 137 4.82 25.29 -5.54
N THR A 138 5.52 25.14 -6.66
CA THR A 138 6.56 24.10 -6.81
C THR A 138 7.81 24.56 -6.06
N SER A 139 7.87 24.28 -4.76
CA SER A 139 8.97 24.69 -3.86
C SER A 139 9.20 23.66 -2.76
N VAL A 140 10.22 23.82 -1.90
CA VAL A 140 10.43 22.99 -0.69
C VAL A 140 9.11 22.68 0.05
N ALA A 141 8.16 23.62 0.06
CA ALA A 141 6.83 23.43 0.63
C ALA A 141 6.05 22.24 0.05
N SER A 142 6.16 21.93 -1.25
CA SER A 142 5.46 20.80 -1.87
C SER A 142 6.05 19.44 -1.44
N VAL A 143 7.36 19.38 -1.20
CA VAL A 143 8.02 18.18 -0.68
C VAL A 143 7.66 17.98 0.78
N VAL A 144 7.67 19.05 1.58
CA VAL A 144 7.21 19.01 2.98
C VAL A 144 5.74 18.57 3.05
N ALA A 145 4.85 19.16 2.25
CA ALA A 145 3.44 18.76 2.21
C ALA A 145 3.28 17.29 1.79
N GLY A 146 4.01 16.85 0.76
CA GLY A 146 4.03 15.45 0.32
C GLY A 146 4.47 14.50 1.42
N ALA A 147 5.55 14.85 2.13
CA ALA A 147 6.09 14.08 3.25
C ALA A 147 5.09 14.01 4.41
N LEU A 148 4.43 15.12 4.77
CA LEU A 148 3.43 15.15 5.84
C LEU A 148 2.19 14.31 5.50
N VAL A 149 1.70 14.38 4.26
CA VAL A 149 0.60 13.52 3.79
C VAL A 149 1.02 12.06 3.82
N GLY A 150 2.22 11.74 3.35
CA GLY A 150 2.76 10.38 3.40
C GLY A 150 2.89 9.85 4.83
N ALA A 151 3.39 10.68 5.75
CA ALA A 151 3.49 10.35 7.17
C ALA A 151 2.10 10.08 7.78
N ALA A 152 1.12 10.94 7.50
CA ALA A 152 -0.25 10.77 8.00
C ALA A 152 -0.88 9.47 7.50
N LEU A 153 -0.70 9.13 6.21
CA LEU A 153 -1.18 7.87 5.64
C LEU A 153 -0.46 6.65 6.23
N GLY A 154 0.87 6.72 6.36
CA GLY A 154 1.67 5.65 6.97
C GLY A 154 1.25 5.38 8.41
N LEU A 155 1.13 6.44 9.23
CA LEU A 155 0.65 6.34 10.61
C LEU A 155 -0.76 5.75 10.68
N ALA A 156 -1.69 6.24 9.85
CA ALA A 156 -3.06 5.76 9.86
C ALA A 156 -3.15 4.27 9.50
N LEU A 157 -2.39 3.82 8.50
CA LEU A 157 -2.35 2.43 8.08
C LEU A 157 -1.68 1.53 9.12
N SER A 158 -0.60 1.99 9.76
CA SER A 158 -0.01 1.26 10.89
C SER A 158 -1.01 1.14 12.04
N VAL A 159 -1.70 2.22 12.43
CA VAL A 159 -2.73 2.14 13.48
C VAL A 159 -3.81 1.12 13.14
N VAL A 160 -4.27 1.07 11.88
CA VAL A 160 -5.22 0.05 11.45
C VAL A 160 -4.66 -1.36 11.62
N TRP A 161 -3.39 -1.59 11.26
CA TRP A 161 -2.71 -2.86 11.47
C TRP A 161 -2.66 -3.27 12.94
N GLU A 162 -2.23 -2.36 13.82
CA GLU A 162 -2.18 -2.61 15.28
C GLU A 162 -3.55 -2.98 15.86
N PHE A 163 -4.62 -2.34 15.38
CA PHE A 163 -5.98 -2.72 15.78
C PHE A 163 -6.38 -4.10 15.29
N LEU A 164 -5.92 -4.51 14.11
CA LEU A 164 -6.16 -5.86 13.58
C LEU A 164 -5.38 -6.92 14.37
N GLU A 165 -4.13 -6.64 14.77
CA GLU A 165 -3.35 -7.52 15.64
C GLU A 165 -3.96 -7.64 17.02
N TRP A 166 -4.32 -6.51 17.65
CA TRP A 166 -5.04 -6.52 18.92
C TRP A 166 -6.33 -7.33 18.85
N TRP A 167 -7.11 -7.16 17.77
CA TRP A 167 -8.34 -7.92 17.57
C TRP A 167 -8.06 -9.42 17.38
N GLY A 168 -7.07 -9.77 16.56
CA GLY A 168 -6.63 -11.14 16.34
C GLY A 168 -6.19 -11.81 17.64
N HIS A 169 -5.34 -11.14 18.40
CA HIS A 169 -4.87 -11.56 19.72
C HIS A 169 -6.03 -11.80 20.70
N THR A 170 -6.93 -10.82 20.79
CA THR A 170 -7.98 -10.82 21.82
C THR A 170 -9.08 -11.83 21.56
N TYR A 171 -9.43 -12.06 20.29
CA TYR A 171 -10.65 -12.81 19.93
C TYR A 171 -10.40 -14.09 19.13
N ILE A 172 -9.21 -14.30 18.56
CA ILE A 172 -8.94 -15.41 17.63
C ILE A 172 -7.80 -16.29 18.14
N ASP A 173 -6.62 -15.71 18.38
CA ASP A 173 -5.39 -16.45 18.70
C ASP A 173 -4.46 -15.59 19.57
N GLU A 174 -4.30 -15.95 20.84
CA GLU A 174 -3.47 -15.23 21.83
C GLU A 174 -1.97 -15.23 21.50
N THR A 175 -1.53 -15.99 20.50
CA THR A 175 -0.12 -15.99 20.06
C THR A 175 0.21 -14.84 19.12
N VAL A 176 -0.80 -14.13 18.58
CA VAL A 176 -0.57 -12.89 17.81
C VAL A 176 0.15 -11.89 18.70
N ASN A 177 1.28 -11.38 18.21
CA ASN A 177 2.12 -10.47 18.96
C ASN A 177 1.39 -9.15 19.21
N VAL A 178 1.34 -8.74 20.48
CA VAL A 178 0.83 -7.44 20.89
C VAL A 178 1.73 -6.94 22.02
N GLY A 179 2.33 -5.77 21.84
CA GLY A 179 3.26 -5.22 22.83
C GLY A 179 3.32 -3.70 22.79
N TYR A 180 3.48 -3.04 23.92
CA TYR A 180 3.53 -1.57 23.95
C TYR A 180 4.65 -1.00 23.09
N LEU A 181 5.86 -1.57 23.20
CA LEU A 181 7.00 -1.10 22.42
C LEU A 181 6.92 -1.54 20.95
N ASP A 182 6.39 -2.73 20.70
CA ASP A 182 6.11 -3.31 19.38
C ASP A 182 5.22 -2.36 18.59
N THR A 183 3.97 -2.21 19.05
CA THR A 183 2.96 -1.31 18.51
C THR A 183 3.45 0.12 18.31
N LEU A 184 4.10 0.70 19.32
CA LEU A 184 4.56 2.09 19.19
C LEU A 184 5.68 2.21 18.15
N SER A 185 6.56 1.21 18.07
CA SER A 185 7.65 1.20 17.11
C SER A 185 7.16 0.98 15.69
N ASP A 186 6.18 0.10 15.47
CA ASP A 186 5.59 -0.20 14.17
C ASP A 186 4.78 0.97 13.59
N VAL A 187 4.04 1.65 14.45
CA VAL A 187 3.40 2.93 14.10
C VAL A 187 4.45 3.97 13.73
N ALA A 188 5.51 4.10 14.53
CA ALA A 188 6.56 5.08 14.26
C ALA A 188 7.31 4.81 12.94
N VAL A 189 7.73 3.57 12.68
CA VAL A 189 8.48 3.23 11.47
C VAL A 189 7.60 3.20 10.23
N GLY A 190 6.34 2.78 10.33
CA GLY A 190 5.39 2.87 9.23
C GLY A 190 5.08 4.32 8.86
N GLY A 191 4.96 5.21 9.86
CA GLY A 191 4.89 6.66 9.67
C GLY A 191 6.13 7.23 8.98
N LEU A 192 7.33 6.81 9.41
CA LEU A 192 8.60 7.24 8.79
C LEU A 192 8.73 6.75 7.34
N GLY A 193 8.35 5.50 7.06
CA GLY A 193 8.31 4.96 5.71
C GLY A 193 7.37 5.77 4.82
N GLY A 194 6.16 6.05 5.32
CA GLY A 194 5.19 6.91 4.63
C GLY A 194 5.71 8.32 4.38
N LEU A 195 6.41 8.92 5.36
CA LEU A 195 7.03 10.24 5.25
C LEU A 195 8.00 10.30 4.07
N ILE A 196 8.90 9.33 3.98
CA ILE A 196 9.90 9.25 2.91
C ILE A 196 9.22 9.02 1.57
N ALA A 197 8.27 8.09 1.49
CA ALA A 197 7.54 7.81 0.26
C ALA A 197 6.78 9.02 -0.26
N GLY A 198 6.10 9.76 0.62
CA GLY A 198 5.39 10.99 0.28
C GLY A 198 6.32 12.09 -0.24
N ALA A 199 7.50 12.24 0.36
CA ALA A 199 8.53 13.16 -0.14
C ALA A 199 9.02 12.76 -1.53
N VAL A 200 9.33 11.47 -1.74
CA VAL A 200 9.82 10.95 -3.03
C VAL A 200 8.79 11.14 -4.15
N LEU A 201 7.50 10.88 -3.87
CA LEU A 201 6.42 11.13 -4.83
C LEU A 201 6.31 12.61 -5.20
N ALA A 202 6.45 13.51 -4.22
CA ALA A 202 6.44 14.95 -4.45
C ALA A 202 7.68 15.46 -5.22
N ILE A 203 8.83 14.79 -5.13
CA ILE A 203 10.04 15.11 -5.91
C ILE A 203 9.87 14.62 -7.35
N THR A 204 9.46 13.36 -7.53
CA THR A 204 9.39 12.72 -8.85
C THR A 204 8.26 13.27 -9.72
N SER A 205 7.17 13.77 -9.13
CA SER A 205 6.11 14.45 -9.86
C SER A 205 6.56 15.77 -10.49
N ARG A 206 7.57 16.46 -9.92
CA ARG A 206 8.16 17.69 -10.49
C ARG A 206 8.84 17.47 -11.83
N GLY A 207 9.41 16.30 -12.05
CA GLY A 207 10.16 15.98 -13.27
C GLY A 207 9.27 15.73 -14.48
N ARG A 208 7.96 15.51 -14.28
CA ARG A 208 7.01 15.11 -15.32
C ARG A 208 6.24 16.30 -15.94
N THR A 209 6.44 17.51 -15.42
CA THR A 209 5.82 18.76 -15.88
C THR A 209 6.80 19.72 -16.56
N ARG A 210 7.99 19.24 -16.96
CA ARG A 210 8.93 19.94 -17.85
C ARG A 210 9.04 19.16 -19.14
#